data_AF-A0A8W7P391-F1
#
_entry.id   AF-A0A8W7P391-F1
#
_cell.length_a   1.000
_cell.length_b   1.000
_cell.length_c   1.000
_cell.angle_alpha   90.00
_cell.angle_beta   90.00
_cell.angle_gamma   90.00
#
_symmetry.space_group_name_H-M   'P 1'
#
loop_
_entity.id
_entity.type
_entity.pdbx_description
1 polymer ?
#
loop_
_entity_poly.entity_id
_entity_poly.type
_entity_poly.pdbx_seq_one_letter_code
_entity_poly.pdbx_strand_id
1 'polypeptide(L)'
;MSEAVWGVSRMDEVRALADRVMLWTLAGLLLVCSCLAPWYDSWAELALIGLPALLLPLALYRLCPAGDTRVRFAVAISLMLFAALMIHQSRGMLEFHFSVFCFLAFLLFYRDWRCIVLAALFIAVHHISFYFLQLNRLPVFAYPGAVSFWIVLLHAAFVIVETVILSLFAVRMQRETLEAATVAEAAESIGQGNLQAPHTLSAQQLPLLHKVDEMRRSLVSMLSAIAGKVLTIDQASTTLSEQAMQLQQHASDQRQTVQQIDAAMRQVNAAIGTLGEEAGTASRLTGGTMALAEESRQVIAATLQEISTISVEVQGTSERIEHLSAATDQVAHIVWRYS
;
A
#
# COMPACT_ATOMS: atom_id res chain seq x y z
N MET A 1 -22.19 -9.86 -9.12
CA MET A 1 -22.86 -9.44 -10.38
C MET A 1 -21.76 -9.18 -11.40
N SER A 2 -21.85 -9.78 -12.59
CA SER A 2 -20.76 -9.88 -13.58
C SER A 2 -20.41 -8.51 -14.20
N GLU A 3 -19.10 -8.23 -14.39
CA GLU A 3 -18.49 -7.03 -15.00
C GLU A 3 -19.16 -6.60 -16.34
N ALA A 4 -19.79 -7.53 -17.06
CA ALA A 4 -20.48 -7.26 -18.32
C ALA A 4 -21.80 -6.47 -18.14
N VAL A 5 -22.40 -6.48 -16.95
CA VAL A 5 -23.74 -5.93 -16.71
C VAL A 5 -23.70 -4.39 -16.56
N TRP A 6 -22.63 -3.83 -15.98
CA TRP A 6 -22.51 -2.39 -15.70
C TRP A 6 -22.09 -1.55 -16.92
N GLY A 7 -21.19 -2.07 -17.77
CA GLY A 7 -20.84 -1.40 -19.02
C GLY A 7 -22.04 -1.29 -19.96
N VAL A 8 -22.86 -2.33 -20.00
CA VAL A 8 -24.12 -2.36 -20.77
C VAL A 8 -25.13 -1.39 -20.16
N SER A 9 -25.32 -1.38 -18.83
CA SER A 9 -26.27 -0.47 -18.18
C SER A 9 -25.94 1.00 -18.40
N ARG A 10 -24.67 1.40 -18.36
CA ARG A 10 -24.26 2.79 -18.58
C ARG A 10 -24.43 3.24 -20.04
N MET A 11 -24.24 2.32 -20.99
CA MET A 11 -24.56 2.60 -22.40
C MET A 11 -26.07 2.75 -22.62
N ASP A 12 -26.87 1.93 -21.94
CA ASP A 12 -28.33 2.00 -22.02
C ASP A 12 -28.86 3.30 -21.39
N GLU A 13 -28.24 3.81 -20.32
CA GLU A 13 -28.55 5.14 -19.75
C GLU A 13 -28.26 6.28 -20.74
N VAL A 14 -27.10 6.25 -21.41
CA VAL A 14 -26.76 7.23 -22.45
C VAL A 14 -27.79 7.18 -23.58
N ARG A 15 -28.19 5.98 -24.01
CA ARG A 15 -29.19 5.80 -25.07
C ARG A 15 -30.59 6.22 -24.64
N ALA A 16 -30.97 6.00 -23.39
CA ALA A 16 -32.24 6.46 -22.84
C ALA A 16 -32.30 7.99 -22.72
N LEU A 17 -31.18 8.64 -22.43
CA LEU A 17 -31.08 10.10 -22.56
C LEU A 17 -31.24 10.53 -24.02
N ALA A 18 -30.59 9.83 -24.95
CA ALA A 18 -30.74 10.10 -26.37
C ALA A 18 -32.19 9.94 -26.86
N ASP A 19 -32.90 8.90 -26.43
CA ASP A 19 -34.32 8.72 -26.74
C ASP A 19 -35.16 9.92 -26.32
N ARG A 20 -34.97 10.42 -25.10
CA ARG A 20 -35.70 11.60 -24.60
C ARG A 20 -35.42 12.85 -25.42
N VAL A 21 -34.15 13.12 -25.70
CA VAL A 21 -33.76 14.29 -26.50
C VAL A 21 -34.34 14.19 -27.91
N MET A 22 -34.23 13.02 -28.55
CA MET A 22 -34.71 12.82 -29.90
C MET A 22 -36.23 12.88 -29.99
N LEU A 23 -36.97 12.39 -29.00
CA LEU A 23 -38.43 12.55 -28.97
C LEU A 23 -38.86 14.02 -28.91
N TRP A 24 -38.16 14.85 -28.12
CA TRP A 24 -38.37 16.29 -28.12
C TRP A 24 -38.01 16.91 -29.48
N THR A 25 -36.94 16.45 -30.12
CA THR A 25 -36.58 16.86 -31.48
C THR A 25 -37.68 16.50 -32.47
N LEU A 26 -38.21 15.28 -32.46
CA LEU A 26 -39.31 14.85 -33.34
C LEU A 26 -40.58 15.68 -33.11
N ALA A 27 -40.91 16.02 -31.85
CA ALA A 27 -42.03 16.91 -31.54
C ALA A 27 -41.79 18.33 -32.10
N GLY A 28 -40.57 18.84 -32.01
CA GLY A 28 -40.19 20.11 -32.63
C GLY A 28 -40.27 20.06 -34.17
N LEU A 29 -39.85 18.96 -34.79
CA LEU A 29 -39.96 18.78 -36.25
C LEU A 29 -41.42 18.70 -36.71
N LEU A 30 -42.30 18.09 -35.92
CA LEU A 30 -43.74 18.11 -36.19
C LEU A 30 -44.29 19.54 -36.17
N LEU A 31 -43.85 20.37 -35.23
CA LEU A 31 -44.21 21.79 -35.18
C LEU A 31 -43.69 22.54 -36.43
N VAL A 32 -42.44 22.30 -36.84
CA VAL A 32 -41.88 22.88 -38.07
C VAL A 32 -42.69 22.47 -39.30
N CYS A 33 -43.04 21.18 -39.45
CA CYS A 33 -43.88 20.70 -40.55
C CYS A 33 -45.32 21.27 -40.48
N SER A 34 -45.81 21.58 -39.28
CA SER A 34 -47.08 22.27 -39.08
C SER A 34 -47.02 23.73 -39.57
N CYS A 35 -45.88 24.41 -39.38
CA CYS A 35 -45.63 25.74 -39.92
C CYS A 35 -45.46 25.74 -41.45
N LEU A 36 -44.97 24.65 -42.03
CA LEU A 36 -44.83 24.49 -43.49
C LEU A 36 -46.13 24.07 -44.18
N ALA A 37 -47.02 23.35 -43.48
CA ALA A 37 -48.27 22.85 -44.07
C ALA A 37 -49.13 23.91 -44.80
N PRO A 38 -49.28 25.16 -44.31
CA PRO A 38 -50.03 26.21 -45.00
C PRO A 38 -49.44 26.66 -46.33
N TRP A 39 -48.15 26.42 -46.61
CA TRP A 39 -47.51 26.90 -47.85
C TRP A 39 -48.15 26.30 -49.09
N TYR A 40 -48.58 25.03 -49.00
CA TYR A 40 -49.12 24.27 -50.12
C TYR A 40 -50.30 23.37 -49.74
N ASP A 41 -50.99 23.69 -48.64
CA ASP A 41 -52.14 22.96 -48.09
C ASP A 41 -51.88 21.47 -47.78
N SER A 42 -50.68 21.17 -47.27
CA SER A 42 -50.22 19.79 -47.06
C SER A 42 -50.54 19.23 -45.66
N TRP A 43 -51.76 19.52 -45.15
CA TRP A 43 -52.21 19.06 -43.83
C TRP A 43 -52.47 17.55 -43.80
N ALA A 44 -52.91 16.98 -44.92
CA ALA A 44 -53.15 15.55 -45.05
C ALA A 44 -51.85 14.75 -44.92
N GLU A 45 -50.77 15.20 -45.57
CA GLU A 45 -49.44 14.61 -45.50
C GLU A 45 -48.85 14.73 -44.10
N LEU A 46 -49.04 15.87 -43.43
CA LEU A 46 -48.66 16.05 -42.03
C LEU A 46 -49.38 15.05 -41.12
N ALA A 47 -50.69 14.86 -41.31
CA ALA A 47 -51.47 13.92 -40.50
C ALA A 47 -51.11 12.46 -40.79
N LEU A 48 -50.90 12.09 -42.06
CA LEU A 48 -50.66 10.71 -42.48
C LEU A 48 -49.21 10.27 -42.26
N ILE A 49 -48.24 11.18 -42.37
CA ILE A 49 -46.81 10.86 -42.28
C ILE A 49 -46.22 11.42 -40.99
N GLY A 50 -46.43 12.70 -40.70
CA GLY A 50 -45.84 13.39 -39.55
C GLY A 50 -46.33 12.85 -38.21
N LEU A 51 -47.64 12.65 -38.03
CA LEU A 51 -48.16 12.12 -36.76
C LEU A 51 -47.66 10.69 -36.46
N PRO A 52 -47.74 9.71 -37.38
CA PRO A 52 -47.17 8.39 -37.12
C PRO A 52 -45.66 8.41 -36.88
N ALA A 53 -44.91 9.28 -37.58
CA ALA A 53 -43.47 9.44 -37.36
C ALA A 53 -43.11 9.93 -35.95
N LEU A 54 -44.00 10.64 -35.25
CA LEU A 54 -43.81 10.96 -33.83
C LEU A 54 -44.39 9.88 -32.90
N LEU A 55 -45.61 9.43 -33.18
CA LEU A 55 -46.37 8.55 -32.29
C LEU A 55 -45.77 7.15 -32.18
N LEU A 56 -45.22 6.60 -33.27
CA LEU A 56 -44.65 5.25 -33.25
C LEU A 56 -43.38 5.18 -32.36
N PRO A 57 -42.35 6.03 -32.52
CA PRO A 57 -41.22 6.06 -31.60
C PRO A 57 -41.64 6.38 -30.17
N LEU A 58 -42.62 7.27 -29.97
CA LEU A 58 -43.13 7.60 -28.64
C LEU A 58 -43.80 6.39 -27.96
N ALA A 59 -44.62 5.64 -28.70
CA ALA A 59 -45.25 4.42 -28.21
C ALA A 59 -44.18 3.38 -27.86
N LEU A 60 -43.20 3.15 -28.73
CA LEU A 60 -42.10 2.23 -28.46
C LEU A 60 -41.29 2.66 -27.22
N TYR A 61 -41.02 3.96 -27.05
CA TYR A 61 -40.33 4.49 -25.88
C TYR A 61 -41.10 4.23 -24.57
N ARG A 62 -42.44 4.22 -24.60
CA ARG A 62 -43.28 3.92 -23.43
C ARG A 62 -43.40 2.42 -23.14
N LEU A 63 -43.27 1.58 -24.17
CA LEU A 63 -43.52 0.14 -24.08
C LEU A 63 -42.23 -0.70 -23.94
N CYS A 64 -41.09 -0.18 -24.38
CA CYS A 64 -39.82 -0.89 -24.36
C CYS A 64 -38.94 -0.44 -23.17
N PRO A 65 -37.96 -1.27 -22.76
CA PRO A 65 -36.95 -0.87 -21.79
C PRO A 65 -36.16 0.37 -22.24
N ALA A 66 -35.58 1.07 -21.27
CA ALA A 66 -34.72 2.23 -21.52
C ALA A 66 -33.52 1.85 -22.41
N GLY A 67 -33.27 2.63 -23.46
CA GLY A 67 -32.14 2.40 -24.38
C GLY A 67 -32.34 1.27 -25.39
N ASP A 68 -33.55 0.72 -25.51
CA ASP A 68 -33.87 -0.38 -26.44
C ASP A 68 -33.56 -0.03 -27.90
N THR A 69 -33.05 -1.03 -28.64
CA THR A 69 -32.66 -0.88 -30.05
C THR A 69 -33.82 -0.49 -30.96
N ARG A 70 -35.04 -0.98 -30.66
CA ARG A 70 -36.23 -0.70 -31.45
C ARG A 70 -36.62 0.77 -31.40
N VAL A 71 -36.48 1.42 -30.25
CA VAL A 71 -36.79 2.85 -30.08
C VAL A 71 -35.87 3.68 -30.95
N ARG A 72 -34.56 3.50 -30.84
CA ARG A 72 -33.58 4.27 -31.63
C ARG A 72 -33.67 4.02 -33.14
N PHE A 73 -34.02 2.81 -33.57
CA PHE A 73 -34.27 2.53 -35.00
C PHE A 73 -35.54 3.21 -35.50
N ALA A 74 -36.61 3.20 -34.71
CA ALA A 74 -37.82 3.93 -35.05
C ALA A 74 -37.57 5.44 -35.12
N VAL A 75 -36.79 6.00 -34.19
CA VAL A 75 -36.36 7.41 -34.22
C VAL A 75 -35.54 7.71 -35.47
N ALA A 76 -34.58 6.86 -35.84
CA ALA A 76 -33.75 7.05 -37.04
C ALA A 76 -34.58 7.10 -38.33
N ILE A 77 -35.54 6.20 -38.48
CA ILE A 77 -36.49 6.22 -39.60
C ILE A 77 -37.36 7.48 -39.54
N SER A 78 -37.83 7.86 -38.36
CA SER A 78 -38.72 9.00 -38.18
C SER A 78 -38.04 10.33 -38.50
N LEU A 79 -36.77 10.50 -38.16
CA LEU A 79 -35.98 11.66 -38.58
C LEU A 79 -35.90 11.76 -40.10
N MET A 80 -35.67 10.63 -40.80
CA MET A 80 -35.65 10.63 -42.26
C MET A 80 -37.04 10.88 -42.87
N LEU A 81 -38.12 10.40 -42.22
CA LEU A 81 -39.50 10.72 -42.61
C LEU A 81 -39.80 12.21 -42.45
N PHE A 82 -39.34 12.85 -41.37
CA PHE A 82 -39.49 14.30 -41.21
C PHE A 82 -38.66 15.08 -42.23
N ALA A 83 -37.43 14.66 -42.54
CA ALA A 83 -36.64 15.26 -43.63
C ALA A 83 -37.38 15.15 -44.97
N ALA A 84 -37.85 13.95 -45.31
CA ALA A 84 -38.65 13.69 -46.51
C ALA A 84 -39.92 14.55 -46.55
N LEU A 85 -40.64 14.67 -45.42
CA LEU A 85 -41.85 15.47 -45.32
C LEU A 85 -41.55 16.96 -45.51
N MET A 86 -40.49 17.50 -44.90
CA MET A 86 -40.10 18.90 -45.08
C MET A 86 -39.70 19.20 -46.53
N ILE A 87 -38.98 18.29 -47.18
CA ILE A 87 -38.65 18.37 -48.61
C ILE A 87 -39.94 18.35 -49.46
N HIS A 88 -40.87 17.45 -49.15
CA HIS A 88 -42.14 17.32 -49.85
C HIS A 88 -43.03 18.56 -49.71
N GLN A 89 -43.23 19.03 -48.47
CA GLN A 89 -44.03 20.20 -48.16
C GLN A 89 -43.44 21.47 -48.78
N SER A 90 -42.13 21.53 -48.98
CA SER A 90 -41.47 22.66 -49.65
C SER A 90 -41.35 22.49 -51.18
N ARG A 91 -42.04 21.52 -51.78
CA ARG A 91 -41.98 21.22 -53.22
C ARG A 91 -40.57 20.93 -53.75
N GLY A 92 -39.72 20.31 -52.93
CA GLY A 92 -38.37 19.90 -53.31
C GLY A 92 -37.31 20.99 -53.17
N MET A 93 -37.54 22.02 -52.34
CA MET A 93 -36.53 23.06 -52.09
C MET A 93 -35.20 22.47 -51.60
N LEU A 94 -34.10 22.96 -52.16
CA LEU A 94 -32.75 22.43 -51.88
C LEU A 94 -32.34 22.68 -50.43
N GLU A 95 -32.76 23.77 -49.82
CA GLU A 95 -32.41 24.14 -48.45
C GLU A 95 -32.91 23.10 -47.44
N PHE A 96 -34.08 22.50 -47.69
CA PHE A 96 -34.61 21.46 -46.80
C PHE A 96 -33.92 20.12 -46.97
N HIS A 97 -33.13 19.89 -48.03
CA HIS A 97 -32.30 18.69 -48.17
C HIS A 97 -31.14 18.67 -47.17
N PHE A 98 -30.68 19.83 -46.69
CA PHE A 98 -29.67 19.91 -45.63
C PHE A 98 -30.12 19.21 -44.34
N SER A 99 -31.43 19.10 -44.12
CA SER A 99 -31.99 18.39 -42.97
C SER A 99 -31.54 16.92 -42.89
N VAL A 100 -31.32 16.26 -44.04
CA VAL A 100 -30.85 14.87 -44.09
C VAL A 100 -29.48 14.74 -43.39
N PHE A 101 -28.53 15.59 -43.77
CA PHE A 101 -27.18 15.62 -43.19
C PHE A 101 -27.23 15.98 -41.70
N CYS A 102 -27.98 17.02 -41.33
CA CYS A 102 -28.17 17.42 -39.93
C CYS A 102 -28.73 16.27 -39.07
N PHE A 103 -29.74 15.54 -39.58
CA PHE A 103 -30.37 14.48 -38.82
C PHE A 103 -29.53 13.20 -38.77
N LEU A 104 -28.72 12.90 -39.80
CA LEU A 104 -27.70 11.86 -39.70
C LEU A 104 -26.69 12.18 -38.60
N ALA A 105 -26.26 13.44 -38.48
CA ALA A 105 -25.39 13.87 -37.39
C ALA A 105 -26.07 13.76 -36.01
N PHE A 106 -27.37 14.04 -35.89
CA PHE A 106 -28.11 13.87 -34.62
C PHE A 106 -28.08 12.42 -34.12
N LEU A 107 -28.14 11.45 -35.04
CA LEU A 107 -28.07 10.03 -34.70
C LEU A 107 -26.75 9.60 -34.07
N LEU A 108 -25.68 10.41 -34.19
CA LEU A 108 -24.42 10.18 -33.48
C LEU A 108 -24.60 10.18 -31.95
N PHE A 109 -25.63 10.87 -31.44
CA PHE A 109 -25.94 10.90 -30.01
C PHE A 109 -26.27 9.50 -29.44
N TYR A 110 -26.79 8.59 -30.27
CA TYR A 110 -27.04 7.20 -29.89
C TYR A 110 -25.77 6.34 -29.78
N ARG A 111 -24.64 6.82 -30.34
CA ARG A 111 -23.37 6.06 -30.42
C ARG A 111 -23.60 4.65 -31.00
N ASP A 112 -24.48 4.53 -31.99
CA ASP A 112 -24.80 3.28 -32.67
C ASP A 112 -24.79 3.50 -34.18
N TRP A 113 -23.74 2.98 -34.83
CA TRP A 113 -23.55 3.11 -36.28
C TRP A 113 -24.72 2.53 -37.08
N ARG A 114 -25.43 1.54 -36.54
CA ARG A 114 -26.56 0.90 -37.22
C ARG A 114 -27.70 1.87 -37.44
N CYS A 115 -27.93 2.82 -36.53
CA CYS A 115 -28.95 3.86 -36.70
C CYS A 115 -28.64 4.75 -37.89
N ILE A 116 -27.37 5.15 -38.04
CA ILE A 116 -26.91 6.03 -39.12
C ILE A 116 -27.04 5.31 -40.46
N VAL A 117 -26.57 4.06 -40.56
CA VAL A 117 -26.70 3.26 -41.79
C VAL A 117 -28.16 2.98 -42.14
N LEU A 118 -29.00 2.69 -41.15
CA LEU A 118 -30.44 2.48 -41.36
C LEU A 118 -31.12 3.75 -41.91
N ALA A 119 -30.82 4.92 -41.34
CA ALA A 119 -31.34 6.19 -41.82
C ALA A 119 -30.85 6.51 -43.25
N ALA A 120 -29.55 6.32 -43.52
CA ALA A 120 -28.96 6.52 -44.84
C ALA A 120 -29.59 5.60 -45.90
N LEU A 121 -29.83 4.33 -45.56
CA LEU A 121 -30.50 3.39 -46.45
C LEU A 121 -31.95 3.80 -46.71
N PHE A 122 -32.67 4.18 -45.65
CA PHE A 122 -34.06 4.62 -45.76
C PHE A 122 -34.19 5.83 -46.69
N ILE A 123 -33.35 6.86 -46.49
CA ILE A 123 -33.42 8.08 -47.28
C ILE A 123 -32.93 7.84 -48.73
N ALA A 124 -32.00 6.92 -48.95
CA ALA A 124 -31.61 6.50 -50.30
C ALA A 124 -32.78 5.84 -51.05
N VAL A 125 -33.48 4.90 -50.39
CA VAL A 125 -34.69 4.27 -50.96
C VAL A 125 -35.76 5.32 -51.26
N HIS A 126 -35.98 6.28 -50.35
CA HIS A 126 -36.89 7.40 -50.58
C HIS A 126 -36.51 8.18 -51.84
N HIS A 127 -35.26 8.66 -51.94
CA HIS A 127 -34.81 9.50 -53.07
C HIS A 127 -34.88 8.75 -54.40
N ILE A 128 -34.44 7.50 -54.46
CA ILE A 128 -34.52 6.69 -55.68
C ILE A 128 -35.98 6.42 -56.06
N SER A 129 -36.84 6.08 -55.10
CA SER A 129 -38.26 5.82 -55.37
C SER A 129 -38.96 7.09 -55.85
N PHE A 130 -38.74 8.22 -55.17
CA PHE A 130 -39.34 9.50 -55.52
C PHE A 130 -38.81 10.07 -56.82
N TYR A 131 -37.56 9.76 -57.19
CA TYR A 131 -37.01 10.05 -58.53
C TYR A 131 -37.89 9.41 -59.61
N PHE A 132 -38.17 8.10 -59.51
CA PHE A 132 -39.01 7.41 -60.48
C PHE A 132 -40.48 7.87 -60.44
N LEU A 133 -41.05 8.08 -59.24
CA LEU A 133 -42.45 8.52 -59.11
C LEU A 133 -42.66 9.93 -59.70
N GLN A 134 -41.75 10.87 -59.40
CA GLN A 134 -41.82 12.23 -59.93
C GLN A 134 -41.57 12.26 -61.45
N LEU A 135 -40.70 11.39 -61.98
CA LEU A 135 -40.50 11.21 -63.44
C LEU A 135 -41.79 10.74 -64.14
N ASN A 136 -42.59 9.90 -63.46
CA ASN A 136 -43.90 9.45 -63.92
C ASN A 136 -45.04 10.46 -63.63
N ARG A 137 -44.71 11.70 -63.24
CA ARG A 137 -45.66 12.80 -62.97
C ARG A 137 -46.65 12.52 -61.84
N LEU A 138 -46.30 11.64 -60.91
CA LEU A 138 -47.06 11.50 -59.66
C LEU A 138 -46.83 12.75 -58.79
N PRO A 139 -47.81 13.15 -57.96
CA PRO A 139 -47.75 14.36 -57.15
C PRO A 139 -46.88 14.16 -55.90
N VAL A 140 -45.61 13.80 -56.11
CA VAL A 140 -44.58 13.71 -55.07
C VAL A 140 -43.45 14.67 -55.40
N PHE A 141 -42.91 15.30 -54.37
CA PHE A 141 -41.94 16.38 -54.52
C PHE A 141 -40.67 16.05 -53.73
N ALA A 142 -39.68 15.49 -54.40
CA ALA A 142 -38.33 15.34 -53.84
C ALA A 142 -37.33 16.26 -54.53
N TYR A 143 -37.52 16.55 -55.82
CA TYR A 143 -36.56 17.32 -56.61
C TYR A 143 -37.17 18.62 -57.12
N PRO A 144 -36.41 19.72 -57.13
CA PRO A 144 -36.89 20.99 -57.67
C PRO A 144 -36.91 20.93 -59.20
N GLY A 145 -38.04 21.25 -59.81
CA GLY A 145 -38.16 21.37 -61.27
C GLY A 145 -37.88 20.07 -62.04
N ALA A 146 -36.98 20.14 -63.03
CA ALA A 146 -36.64 19.00 -63.88
C ALA A 146 -35.72 18.00 -63.13
N VAL A 147 -36.18 16.75 -63.04
CA VAL A 147 -35.50 15.70 -62.29
C VAL A 147 -34.18 15.32 -62.98
N SER A 148 -33.04 15.67 -62.38
CA SER A 148 -31.70 15.34 -62.90
C SER A 148 -31.08 14.20 -62.10
N PHE A 149 -30.81 13.07 -62.76
CA PHE A 149 -30.17 11.91 -62.14
C PHE A 149 -28.76 12.23 -61.61
N TRP A 150 -28.05 13.17 -62.24
CA TRP A 150 -26.72 13.59 -61.79
C TRP A 150 -26.74 14.21 -60.39
N ILE A 151 -27.78 14.99 -60.07
CA ILE A 151 -27.94 15.59 -58.73
C ILE A 151 -28.15 14.51 -57.67
N VAL A 152 -28.91 13.45 -58.01
CA VAL A 152 -29.12 12.29 -57.13
C VAL A 152 -27.80 11.60 -56.81
N LEU A 153 -26.98 11.35 -57.84
CA LEU A 153 -25.68 10.70 -57.68
C LEU A 153 -24.73 11.54 -56.81
N LEU A 154 -24.70 12.87 -57.02
CA LEU A 154 -23.89 13.78 -56.23
C LEU A 154 -24.30 13.77 -54.75
N HIS A 155 -25.60 13.87 -54.46
CA HIS A 155 -26.12 13.81 -53.08
C HIS A 155 -25.82 12.45 -52.43
N ALA A 156 -26.00 11.35 -53.18
CA ALA A 156 -25.67 10.02 -52.70
C ALA A 156 -24.19 9.89 -52.31
N ALA A 157 -23.28 10.47 -53.11
CA ALA A 157 -21.85 10.47 -52.79
C ALA A 157 -21.56 11.19 -51.46
N PHE A 158 -22.17 12.35 -51.22
CA PHE A 158 -22.01 13.07 -49.94
C PHE A 158 -22.57 12.27 -48.75
N VAL A 159 -23.78 11.71 -48.89
CA VAL A 159 -24.41 10.91 -47.82
C VAL A 159 -23.58 9.66 -47.51
N ILE A 160 -22.99 9.01 -48.51
CA ILE A 160 -22.10 7.85 -48.30
C ILE A 160 -20.87 8.26 -47.48
N VAL A 161 -20.18 9.34 -47.87
CA VAL A 161 -18.99 9.82 -47.17
C VAL A 161 -19.32 10.19 -45.72
N GLU A 162 -20.41 10.95 -45.52
CA GLU A 162 -20.87 11.32 -44.17
C GLU A 162 -21.23 10.09 -43.34
N THR A 163 -21.99 9.15 -43.90
CA THR A 163 -22.41 7.92 -43.21
C THR A 163 -21.20 7.10 -42.75
N VAL A 164 -20.17 6.98 -43.58
CA VAL A 164 -18.92 6.27 -43.22
C VAL A 164 -18.24 6.97 -42.05
N ILE A 165 -18.02 8.27 -42.14
CA ILE A 165 -17.32 9.04 -41.09
C ILE A 165 -18.10 9.02 -39.78
N LEU A 166 -19.41 9.28 -39.81
CA LEU A 166 -20.26 9.26 -38.61
C LEU A 166 -20.34 7.85 -38.00
N SER A 167 -20.35 6.79 -38.81
CA SER A 167 -20.33 5.41 -38.32
C SER A 167 -19.02 5.09 -37.59
N LEU A 168 -17.88 5.54 -38.12
CA LEU A 168 -16.59 5.40 -37.45
C LEU A 168 -16.56 6.14 -36.11
N PHE A 169 -17.06 7.38 -36.07
CA PHE A 169 -17.20 8.12 -34.82
C PHE A 169 -18.14 7.43 -33.84
N ALA A 170 -19.29 6.92 -34.28
CA ALA A 170 -20.24 6.23 -33.43
C ALA A 170 -19.59 5.01 -32.75
N VAL A 171 -18.86 4.19 -33.52
CA VAL A 171 -18.12 3.03 -32.98
C VAL A 171 -17.05 3.48 -31.99
N ARG A 172 -16.30 4.53 -32.30
CA ARG A 172 -15.24 5.04 -31.41
C ARG A 172 -15.80 5.58 -30.10
N MET A 173 -16.82 6.43 -30.17
CA MET A 173 -17.50 6.99 -29.00
C MET A 173 -18.16 5.90 -28.14
N GLN A 174 -18.72 4.86 -28.78
CA GLN A 174 -19.27 3.71 -28.06
C GLN A 174 -18.18 3.00 -27.24
N ARG A 175 -17.02 2.74 -27.85
CA ARG A 175 -15.87 2.10 -27.17
C ARG A 175 -15.35 2.96 -26.01
N GLU A 176 -15.19 4.26 -26.22
CA GLU A 176 -14.72 5.18 -25.17
C GLU A 176 -15.67 5.25 -23.97
N THR A 177 -16.98 5.20 -24.22
CA THR A 177 -17.98 5.19 -23.14
C THR A 177 -17.91 3.90 -22.32
N LEU A 178 -17.74 2.76 -23.00
CA LEU A 178 -17.60 1.46 -22.33
C LEU A 178 -16.29 1.40 -21.54
N GLU A 179 -15.18 1.91 -22.11
CA GLU A 179 -13.89 2.01 -21.40
C GLU A 179 -14.02 2.85 -20.13
N ALA A 180 -14.63 4.03 -20.22
CA ALA A 180 -14.83 4.91 -19.07
C ALA A 180 -15.71 4.26 -17.99
N ALA A 181 -16.72 3.48 -18.38
CA ALA A 181 -17.57 2.74 -17.46
C ALA A 181 -16.77 1.67 -16.70
N THR A 182 -15.99 0.86 -17.41
CA THR A 182 -15.15 -0.18 -16.81
C THR A 182 -14.07 0.40 -15.90
N VAL A 183 -13.44 1.52 -16.30
CA VAL A 183 -12.44 2.22 -15.48
C VAL A 183 -13.06 2.74 -14.18
N ALA A 184 -14.26 3.31 -14.24
CA ALA A 184 -14.97 3.78 -13.05
C ALA A 184 -15.29 2.63 -12.08
N GLU A 185 -15.75 1.49 -12.61
CA GLU A 185 -16.04 0.29 -11.81
C GLU A 185 -14.77 -0.27 -11.16
N ALA A 186 -13.66 -0.36 -11.91
CA ALA A 186 -12.38 -0.80 -11.38
C ALA A 186 -11.89 0.12 -10.25
N ALA A 187 -11.99 1.44 -10.45
CA ALA A 187 -11.62 2.42 -9.43
C ALA A 187 -12.50 2.31 -8.17
N GLU A 188 -13.80 2.08 -8.33
CA GLU A 188 -14.73 1.88 -7.20
C GLU A 188 -14.41 0.59 -6.43
N SER A 189 -14.18 -0.52 -7.13
CA SER A 189 -13.77 -1.81 -6.51
C SER A 189 -12.47 -1.67 -5.73
N ILE A 190 -11.47 -0.99 -6.30
CA ILE A 190 -10.20 -0.68 -5.61
C ILE A 190 -10.46 0.20 -4.38
N GLY A 191 -11.32 1.23 -4.50
CA GLY A 191 -11.71 2.10 -3.40
C GLY A 191 -12.41 1.38 -2.25
N GLN A 192 -13.15 0.31 -2.54
CA GLN A 192 -13.79 -0.56 -1.54
C GLN A 192 -12.82 -1.61 -0.96
N GLY A 193 -11.54 -1.59 -1.33
CA GLY A 193 -10.52 -2.53 -0.85
C GLY A 193 -10.51 -3.89 -1.55
N ASN A 194 -11.35 -4.08 -2.57
CA ASN A 194 -11.35 -5.30 -3.39
C ASN A 194 -10.26 -5.22 -4.47
N LEU A 195 -9.04 -5.59 -4.08
CA LEU A 195 -7.86 -5.59 -4.95
C LEU A 195 -7.67 -6.90 -5.73
N GLN A 196 -8.51 -7.90 -5.50
CA GLN A 196 -8.39 -9.24 -6.10
C GLN A 196 -9.26 -9.42 -7.35
N ALA A 197 -10.14 -8.47 -7.66
CA ALA A 197 -11.00 -8.54 -8.83
C ALA A 197 -10.15 -8.72 -10.10
N PRO A 198 -10.26 -9.87 -10.79
CA PRO A 198 -9.63 -10.02 -12.09
C PRO A 198 -10.46 -9.19 -13.06
N HIS A 199 -9.99 -8.00 -13.43
CA HIS A 199 -10.61 -7.26 -14.52
C HIS A 199 -10.36 -8.02 -15.81
N THR A 200 -11.36 -8.79 -16.24
CA THR A 200 -11.25 -9.80 -17.31
C THR A 200 -11.21 -9.20 -18.71
N LEU A 201 -11.45 -7.90 -18.83
CA LEU A 201 -11.33 -7.18 -20.10
C LEU A 201 -9.85 -6.94 -20.39
N SER A 202 -9.32 -7.72 -21.33
CA SER A 202 -7.94 -7.66 -21.81
C SER A 202 -7.44 -6.22 -21.89
N ALA A 203 -6.56 -5.86 -20.94
CA ALA A 203 -5.94 -4.54 -20.80
C ALA A 203 -5.14 -4.09 -22.04
N GLN A 204 -5.03 -4.93 -23.07
CA GLN A 204 -4.36 -4.62 -24.33
C GLN A 204 -5.16 -3.67 -25.25
N GLN A 205 -6.47 -3.48 -25.04
CA GLN A 205 -7.29 -2.66 -25.94
C GLN A 205 -7.69 -1.30 -25.38
N LEU A 206 -7.54 -1.08 -24.08
CA LEU A 206 -8.05 0.09 -23.35
C LEU A 206 -6.94 0.73 -22.50
N PRO A 207 -6.28 1.80 -22.99
CA PRO A 207 -5.08 2.36 -22.35
C PRO A 207 -5.32 2.91 -20.94
N LEU A 208 -6.52 3.41 -20.63
CA LEU A 208 -6.83 3.90 -19.28
C LEU A 208 -6.98 2.76 -18.28
N LEU A 209 -7.60 1.66 -18.71
CA LEU A 209 -7.77 0.47 -17.87
C LEU A 209 -6.41 -0.13 -17.46
N HIS A 210 -5.44 -0.13 -18.38
CA HIS A 210 -4.07 -0.56 -18.07
C HIS A 210 -3.43 0.27 -16.96
N LYS A 211 -3.65 1.58 -16.93
CA LYS A 211 -3.10 2.46 -15.88
C LYS A 211 -3.74 2.23 -14.52
N VAL A 212 -5.04 1.94 -14.48
CA VAL A 212 -5.73 1.55 -13.25
C VAL A 212 -5.20 0.20 -12.73
N ASP A 213 -4.97 -0.78 -13.62
CA ASP A 213 -4.40 -2.06 -13.20
C ASP A 213 -2.94 -1.94 -12.72
N GLU A 214 -2.14 -1.09 -13.36
CA GLU A 214 -0.78 -0.77 -12.90
C GLU A 214 -0.79 -0.15 -11.49
N MET A 215 -1.69 0.81 -11.25
CA MET A 215 -1.90 1.40 -9.92
C MET A 215 -2.33 0.34 -8.89
N ARG A 216 -3.29 -0.55 -9.25
CA ARG A 216 -3.75 -1.64 -8.40
C ARG A 216 -2.62 -2.59 -8.00
N ARG A 217 -1.80 -3.03 -8.97
CA ARG A 217 -0.65 -3.91 -8.70
C ARG A 217 0.36 -3.25 -7.76
N SER A 218 0.62 -1.95 -7.95
CA SER A 218 1.48 -1.18 -7.06
C SER A 218 0.94 -1.13 -5.63
N LEU A 219 -0.37 -0.88 -5.45
CA LEU A 219 -1.02 -0.91 -4.14
C LEU A 219 -0.94 -2.29 -3.47
N VAL A 220 -1.21 -3.37 -4.20
CA VAL A 220 -1.07 -4.75 -3.67
C VAL A 220 0.36 -5.03 -3.22
N SER A 221 1.36 -4.61 -4.00
CA SER A 221 2.77 -4.74 -3.64
C SER A 221 3.12 -3.96 -2.38
N MET A 222 2.67 -2.71 -2.26
CA MET A 222 2.89 -1.89 -1.06
C MET A 222 2.24 -2.51 0.19
N LEU A 223 0.99 -2.97 0.09
CA LEU A 223 0.30 -3.62 1.20
C LEU A 223 0.98 -4.92 1.63
N SER A 224 1.46 -5.72 0.67
CA SER A 224 2.21 -6.95 0.95
C SER A 224 3.54 -6.64 1.66
N ALA A 225 4.23 -5.58 1.23
CA ALA A 225 5.46 -5.12 1.88
C ALA A 225 5.19 -4.64 3.32
N ILE A 226 4.11 -3.88 3.55
CA ILE A 226 3.70 -3.44 4.89
C ILE A 226 3.37 -4.64 5.78
N ALA A 227 2.55 -5.58 5.30
CA ALA A 227 2.20 -6.79 6.06
C ALA A 227 3.45 -7.60 6.45
N GLY A 228 4.41 -7.75 5.53
CA GLY A 228 5.70 -8.37 5.83
C GLY A 228 6.49 -7.63 6.91
N LYS A 229 6.51 -6.29 6.88
CA LYS A 229 7.19 -5.48 7.90
C LYS A 229 6.52 -5.56 9.27
N VAL A 230 5.18 -5.63 9.33
CA VAL A 230 4.45 -5.83 10.59
C VAL A 230 4.84 -7.16 11.24
N LEU A 231 4.93 -8.24 10.46
CA LEU A 231 5.39 -9.54 10.97
C LEU A 231 6.83 -9.48 11.49
N THR A 232 7.73 -8.75 10.83
CA THR A 232 9.11 -8.58 11.33
C THR A 232 9.17 -7.77 12.63
N ILE A 233 8.32 -6.74 12.77
CA ILE A 233 8.22 -5.95 14.01
C ILE A 233 7.68 -6.79 15.16
N ASP A 234 6.68 -7.63 14.90
CA ASP A 234 6.11 -8.56 15.88
C ASP A 234 7.20 -9.52 16.41
N GLN A 235 7.95 -10.15 15.51
CA GLN A 235 9.10 -11.01 15.86
C GLN A 235 10.21 -10.28 16.62
N ALA A 236 10.51 -9.03 16.24
CA ALA A 236 11.49 -8.22 16.97
C ALA A 236 11.00 -7.88 18.39
N SER A 237 9.69 -7.64 18.54
CA SER A 237 9.07 -7.35 19.84
C SER A 237 9.11 -8.56 20.77
N THR A 238 8.81 -9.76 20.28
CA THR A 238 8.91 -11.00 21.08
C THR A 238 10.35 -11.26 21.52
N THR A 239 11.32 -11.12 20.60
CA THR A 239 12.75 -11.29 20.91
C THR A 239 13.23 -10.28 21.94
N LEU A 240 12.80 -9.01 21.83
CA LEU A 240 13.15 -7.97 22.79
C LEU A 240 12.57 -8.25 24.18
N SER A 241 11.35 -8.78 24.24
CA SER A 241 10.72 -9.18 25.50
C SER A 241 11.51 -10.30 26.19
N GLU A 242 11.93 -11.32 25.44
CA GLU A 242 12.79 -12.40 25.95
C GLU A 242 14.15 -11.87 26.45
N GLN A 243 14.79 -10.99 25.69
CA GLN A 243 16.05 -10.34 26.09
C GLN A 243 15.89 -9.50 27.36
N ALA A 244 14.78 -8.76 27.49
CA ALA A 244 14.50 -7.99 28.70
C ALA A 244 14.34 -8.90 29.93
N MET A 245 13.67 -10.05 29.78
CA MET A 245 13.55 -11.04 30.85
C MET A 245 14.90 -11.64 31.25
N GLN A 246 15.75 -11.99 30.28
CA GLN A 246 17.11 -12.49 30.54
C GLN A 246 17.97 -11.43 31.25
N LEU A 247 17.90 -10.17 30.81
CA LEU A 247 18.62 -9.08 31.44
C LEU A 247 18.17 -8.85 32.88
N GLN A 248 16.87 -8.92 33.15
CA GLN A 248 16.32 -8.83 34.50
C GLN A 248 16.89 -9.95 35.40
N GLN A 249 16.98 -11.18 34.88
CA GLN A 249 17.55 -12.31 35.60
C GLN A 249 19.05 -12.10 35.87
N HIS A 250 19.84 -11.73 34.85
CA HIS A 250 21.26 -11.44 35.02
C HIS A 250 21.53 -10.30 36.00
N ALA A 251 20.70 -9.25 35.98
CA ALA A 251 20.80 -8.17 36.95
C ALA A 251 20.51 -8.65 38.38
N SER A 252 19.59 -9.61 38.57
CA SER A 252 19.35 -10.25 39.87
C SER A 252 20.54 -11.08 40.32
N ASP A 253 21.06 -11.94 39.45
CA ASP A 253 22.23 -12.81 39.75
C ASP A 253 23.48 -11.96 40.07
N GLN A 254 23.68 -10.86 39.33
CA GLN A 254 24.76 -9.93 39.56
C GLN A 254 24.61 -9.21 40.91
N ARG A 255 23.40 -8.79 41.30
CA ARG A 255 23.15 -8.24 42.64
C ARG A 255 23.50 -9.23 43.73
N GLN A 256 23.10 -10.49 43.59
CA GLN A 256 23.44 -11.55 44.55
C GLN A 256 24.96 -11.76 44.64
N THR A 257 25.64 -11.78 43.50
CA THR A 257 27.11 -11.91 43.45
C THR A 257 27.79 -10.73 44.16
N VAL A 258 27.32 -9.49 43.94
CA VAL A 258 27.83 -8.31 44.64
C VAL A 258 27.62 -8.40 46.15
N GLN A 259 26.46 -8.90 46.61
CA GLN A 259 26.21 -9.13 48.04
C GLN A 259 27.16 -10.18 48.65
N GLN A 260 27.47 -11.24 47.90
CA GLN A 260 28.44 -12.25 48.33
C GLN A 260 29.86 -11.68 48.42
N ILE A 261 30.27 -10.88 47.44
CA ILE A 261 31.57 -10.17 47.47
C ILE A 261 31.65 -9.26 48.69
N ASP A 262 30.59 -8.50 48.98
CA ASP A 262 30.53 -7.61 50.15
C ASP A 262 30.65 -8.39 51.47
N ALA A 263 29.97 -9.54 51.59
CA ALA A 263 30.12 -10.43 52.74
C ALA A 263 31.55 -10.98 52.87
N ALA A 264 32.16 -11.44 51.78
CA ALA A 264 33.53 -11.92 51.76
C ALA A 264 34.54 -10.82 52.13
N MET A 265 34.35 -9.59 51.64
CA MET A 265 35.18 -8.43 51.97
C MET A 265 35.11 -8.09 53.46
N ARG A 266 33.91 -8.18 54.08
CA ARG A 266 33.78 -8.03 55.54
C ARG A 266 34.55 -9.09 56.31
N GLN A 267 34.52 -10.34 55.85
CA GLN A 267 35.27 -11.43 56.46
C GLN A 267 36.79 -11.26 56.30
N VAL A 268 37.26 -10.83 55.13
CA VAL A 268 38.68 -10.50 54.90
C VAL A 268 39.14 -9.37 55.82
N ASN A 269 38.36 -8.29 55.93
CA ASN A 269 38.68 -7.18 56.82
C ASN A 269 38.76 -7.62 58.29
N ALA A 270 37.84 -8.48 58.74
CA ALA A 270 37.89 -9.06 60.08
C ALA A 270 39.15 -9.91 60.28
N ALA A 271 39.49 -10.76 59.31
CA ALA A 271 40.71 -11.59 59.36
C ALA A 271 41.99 -10.75 59.40
N ILE A 272 42.07 -9.66 58.62
CA ILE A 272 43.19 -8.71 58.68
C ILE A 272 43.30 -8.08 60.07
N GLY A 273 42.18 -7.73 60.69
CA GLY A 273 42.14 -7.23 62.07
C GLY A 273 42.72 -8.23 63.08
N THR A 274 42.25 -9.48 63.04
CA THR A 274 42.76 -10.55 63.92
C THR A 274 44.24 -10.84 63.67
N LEU A 275 44.68 -10.87 62.41
CA LEU A 275 46.08 -11.06 62.04
C LEU A 275 46.96 -9.93 62.60
N GLY A 276 46.45 -8.70 62.60
CA GLY A 276 47.10 -7.55 63.22
C GLY A 276 47.25 -7.69 64.73
N GLU A 277 46.22 -8.17 65.43
CA GLU A 277 46.29 -8.45 66.87
C GLU A 277 47.28 -9.59 67.18
N GLU A 278 47.24 -10.68 66.43
CA GLU A 278 48.19 -11.80 66.56
C GLU A 278 49.63 -11.34 66.33
N ALA A 279 49.89 -10.56 65.28
CA ALA A 279 51.21 -9.99 65.02
C ALA A 279 51.67 -9.08 66.18
N GLY A 280 50.76 -8.29 66.76
CA GLY A 280 51.04 -7.47 67.94
C GLY A 280 51.38 -8.30 69.18
N THR A 281 50.65 -9.37 69.45
CA THR A 281 50.93 -10.28 70.57
C THR A 281 52.26 -11.03 70.39
N ALA A 282 52.54 -11.55 69.19
CA ALA A 282 53.80 -12.20 68.86
C ALA A 282 55.01 -11.26 69.02
N SER A 283 54.87 -10.00 68.57
CA SER A 283 55.89 -8.96 68.77
C SER A 283 56.17 -8.72 70.26
N ARG A 284 55.12 -8.59 71.08
CA ARG A 284 55.27 -8.43 72.55
C ARG A 284 55.93 -9.64 73.21
N LEU A 285 55.54 -10.86 72.82
CA LEU A 285 56.12 -12.10 73.34
C LEU A 285 57.63 -12.20 72.99
N THR A 286 57.98 -11.83 71.76
CA THR A 286 59.36 -11.80 71.27
C THR A 286 60.17 -10.76 72.05
N GLY A 287 59.63 -9.57 72.28
CA GLY A 287 60.25 -8.55 73.13
C GLY A 287 60.48 -9.02 74.57
N GLY A 288 59.51 -9.71 75.17
CA GLY A 288 59.66 -10.32 76.50
C GLY A 288 60.72 -11.43 76.53
N THR A 289 60.77 -12.27 75.50
CA THR A 289 61.78 -13.32 75.36
C THR A 289 63.18 -12.72 75.22
N MET A 290 63.35 -11.63 74.47
CA MET A 290 64.61 -10.90 74.37
C MET A 290 65.03 -10.31 75.72
N ALA A 291 64.10 -9.76 76.49
CA ALA A 291 64.38 -9.25 77.84
C ALA A 291 64.81 -10.37 78.81
N LEU A 292 64.13 -11.52 78.77
CA LEU A 292 64.48 -12.69 79.59
C LEU A 292 65.84 -13.29 79.19
N ALA A 293 66.15 -13.33 77.89
CA ALA A 293 67.45 -13.75 77.40
C ALA A 293 68.56 -12.80 77.88
N GLU A 294 68.26 -11.50 78.00
CA GLU A 294 69.21 -10.53 78.55
C GLU A 294 69.46 -10.71 80.04
N GLU A 295 68.39 -10.92 80.81
CA GLU A 295 68.48 -11.25 82.23
C GLU A 295 69.29 -12.55 82.44
N SER A 296 69.00 -13.59 81.66
CA SER A 296 69.74 -14.85 81.70
C SER A 296 71.23 -14.66 81.39
N ARG A 297 71.56 -13.80 80.42
CA ARG A 297 72.94 -13.47 80.08
C ARG A 297 73.65 -12.78 81.25
N GLN A 298 72.98 -11.89 81.97
CA GLN A 298 73.52 -11.25 83.18
C GLN A 298 73.74 -12.26 84.32
N VAL A 299 72.77 -13.14 84.56
CA VAL A 299 72.89 -14.20 85.59
C VAL A 299 74.07 -15.12 85.28
N ILE A 300 74.19 -15.59 84.03
CA ILE A 300 75.33 -16.43 83.60
C ILE A 300 76.66 -15.69 83.80
N ALA A 301 76.74 -14.40 83.47
CA ALA A 301 77.94 -13.61 83.70
C ALA A 301 78.29 -13.50 85.20
N ALA A 302 77.29 -13.30 86.06
CA ALA A 302 77.48 -13.28 87.52
C ALA A 302 77.95 -14.65 88.05
N THR A 303 77.37 -15.75 87.59
CA THR A 303 77.78 -17.10 87.98
C THR A 303 79.21 -17.41 87.54
N LEU A 304 79.62 -17.00 86.33
CA LEU A 304 80.99 -17.15 85.87
C LEU A 304 82.00 -16.37 86.75
N GLN A 305 81.61 -15.18 87.20
CA GLN A 305 82.42 -14.39 88.13
C GLN A 305 82.52 -15.07 89.52
N GLU A 306 81.44 -15.66 90.00
CA GLU A 306 81.40 -16.40 91.27
C GLU A 306 82.26 -17.67 91.21
N ILE A 307 82.19 -18.43 90.10
CA ILE A 307 83.06 -19.57 89.83
C ILE A 307 84.54 -19.14 89.82
N SER A 308 84.87 -18.00 89.21
CA SER A 308 86.24 -17.47 89.23
C SER A 308 86.69 -17.16 90.67
N THR A 309 85.80 -16.60 91.49
CA THR A 309 86.09 -16.28 92.89
C THR A 309 86.37 -17.56 93.70
N ILE A 310 85.51 -18.57 93.55
CA ILE A 310 85.69 -19.89 94.18
C ILE A 310 86.99 -20.53 93.71
N SER A 311 87.31 -20.47 92.41
CA SER A 311 88.55 -21.03 91.88
C SER A 311 89.79 -20.40 92.52
N VAL A 312 89.79 -19.08 92.76
CA VAL A 312 90.87 -18.39 93.47
C VAL A 312 90.94 -18.83 94.94
N GLU A 313 89.80 -18.98 95.60
CA GLU A 313 89.72 -19.42 97.00
C GLU A 313 90.20 -20.86 97.19
N VAL A 314 89.85 -21.77 96.27
CA VAL A 314 90.31 -23.16 96.21
C VAL A 314 91.82 -23.22 96.00
N GLN A 315 92.37 -22.41 95.08
CA GLN A 315 93.82 -22.31 94.87
C GLN A 315 94.54 -21.86 96.15
N GLY A 316 94.00 -20.84 96.83
CA GLY A 316 94.52 -20.35 98.11
C GLY A 316 94.39 -21.35 99.26
N THR A 317 93.37 -22.20 99.26
CA THR A 317 93.27 -23.31 100.23
C THR A 317 94.30 -24.40 99.92
N SER A 318 94.54 -24.69 98.64
CA SER A 318 95.57 -25.64 98.21
C SER A 318 96.98 -25.20 98.66
N GLU A 319 97.33 -23.92 98.50
CA GLU A 319 98.59 -23.35 99.02
C GLU A 319 98.71 -23.46 100.54
N ARG A 320 97.62 -23.26 101.28
CA ARG A 320 97.61 -23.41 102.76
C ARG A 320 97.78 -24.86 103.19
N ILE A 321 97.21 -25.83 102.46
CA ILE A 321 97.42 -27.26 102.70
C ILE A 321 98.88 -27.65 102.42
N GLU A 322 99.49 -27.10 101.38
CA GLU A 322 100.91 -27.33 101.06
C GLU A 322 101.83 -26.76 102.14
N HIS A 323 101.54 -25.56 102.63
CA HIS A 323 102.21 -24.96 103.80
C HIS A 323 102.03 -25.78 105.09
N LEU A 324 100.83 -26.35 105.32
CA LEU A 324 100.56 -27.21 106.47
C LEU A 324 101.32 -28.54 106.36
N SER A 325 101.42 -29.10 105.16
CA SER A 325 102.23 -30.29 104.88
C SER A 325 103.70 -30.04 105.20
N ALA A 326 104.25 -28.91 104.77
CA ALA A 326 105.64 -28.53 105.07
C ALA A 326 105.89 -28.34 106.58
N ALA A 327 104.94 -27.77 107.32
CA ALA A 327 105.02 -27.65 108.78
C ALA A 327 104.96 -29.01 109.50
N THR A 328 104.22 -29.98 108.94
CA THR A 328 104.10 -31.34 109.50
C THR A 328 105.39 -32.14 109.31
N ASP A 329 106.09 -31.98 108.17
CA ASP A 329 107.42 -32.56 107.93
C ASP A 329 108.50 -32.00 108.87
N GLN A 330 108.40 -30.72 109.25
CA GLN A 330 109.31 -30.10 110.21
C GLN A 330 109.16 -30.67 111.63
N VAL A 331 107.95 -31.07 112.02
CA VAL A 331 107.67 -31.75 113.30
C VAL A 331 108.21 -33.18 113.30
N ALA A 332 108.08 -33.90 112.17
CA ALA A 332 108.60 -35.26 112.03
C ALA A 332 110.13 -35.34 112.21
N HIS A 333 110.86 -34.30 111.81
CA HIS A 333 112.33 -34.28 111.88
C HIS A 333 112.92 -34.07 113.29
N ILE A 334 112.11 -33.60 114.26
CA ILE A 334 112.56 -33.35 115.65
C ILE A 334 112.44 -34.61 116.52
N VAL A 335 111.49 -35.51 116.22
CA VAL A 335 111.19 -36.69 117.07
C VAL A 335 112.28 -37.77 116.98
N TRP A 336 113.04 -37.85 115.88
CA TRP A 336 114.04 -38.89 115.64
C TRP A 336 115.40 -38.68 116.34
N ARG A 337 115.62 -37.59 117.08
CA ARG A 337 116.92 -37.31 117.71
C ARG A 337 117.02 -37.71 119.20
N TYR A 338 116.01 -38.39 119.75
CA TYR A 338 115.94 -38.82 121.15
C TYR A 338 115.79 -40.35 121.37
N SER A 339 116.10 -41.17 120.37
CA SER A 339 116.12 -42.65 120.47
C SER A 339 117.28 -43.23 119.68
#